data_AF-A0A9E3B6R9-F1
#
_entry.id   AF-A0A9E3B6R9-F1
#
_cell.length_a   1.000
_cell.length_b   1.000
_cell.length_c   1.000
_cell.angle_alpha   90.00
_cell.angle_beta   90.00
_cell.angle_gamma   90.00
#
_symmetry.space_group_name_H-M   'P 1'
#
loop_
_entity.id
_entity.type
_entity.pdbx_description
1 polymer ?
#
loop_
_entity_poly.entity_id
_entity_poly.type
_entity_poly.pdbx_seq_one_letter_code
_entity_poly.pdbx_strand_id
1 'polypeptide(L)'
;NESTFSNLPRSIQLDFLLKPLKITTLSDKSDLEVRFDLFERLNTGGIILSNQEIRSCVYRGKFNGFLKSLALDDYFKNVVKLTSTEEADGTREEYVLRFFAFLNNYQNFDHSVVGFLNKYMAAATKRFDYEQEEKIFQKTFRQLSALPHGITRKRNTTPANLFEGVAVGAALVIRDGKDLDVTNAEVWIASEELRRYTTGATNSKKNVVSRIEYCKKKFLGQ
;
A
#
# COMPACT_ATOMS: atom_id res chain seq x y z
N ASN A 1 -0.69 32.74 25.38
CA ASN A 1 -1.95 33.44 25.67
C ASN A 1 -2.75 32.53 26.60
N GLU A 2 -2.77 32.80 27.90
CA GLU A 2 -3.43 31.97 28.94
C GLU A 2 -4.97 32.05 28.89
N SER A 3 -5.54 32.14 27.69
CA SER A 3 -6.97 32.29 27.47
C SER A 3 -7.69 30.98 27.78
N THR A 4 -8.72 31.05 28.64
CA THR A 4 -9.60 29.92 28.97
C THR A 4 -10.91 29.98 28.18
N PHE A 5 -11.69 28.89 28.16
CA PHE A 5 -13.02 28.85 27.53
C PHE A 5 -13.93 30.01 27.98
N SER A 6 -13.87 30.32 29.28
CA SER A 6 -14.58 31.43 29.92
C SER A 6 -14.23 32.81 29.35
N ASN A 7 -13.06 32.95 28.72
CA ASN A 7 -12.63 34.20 28.09
C ASN A 7 -13.13 34.36 26.65
N LEU A 8 -13.79 33.35 26.06
CA LEU A 8 -14.35 33.45 24.71
C LEU A 8 -15.66 34.27 24.70
N PRO A 9 -15.99 34.98 23.60
CA PRO A 9 -17.31 35.59 23.42
C PRO A 9 -18.44 34.59 23.65
N ARG A 10 -19.57 35.06 24.20
CA ARG A 10 -20.70 34.19 24.56
C ARG A 10 -21.24 33.39 23.37
N SER A 11 -21.24 33.97 22.17
CA SER A 11 -21.63 33.27 20.93
C SER A 11 -20.74 32.05 20.66
N ILE A 12 -19.41 32.19 20.76
CA ILE A 12 -18.47 31.08 20.58
C ILE A 12 -18.62 30.04 21.70
N GLN A 13 -18.80 30.47 22.94
CA GLN A 13 -19.07 29.54 24.04
C GLN A 13 -20.32 28.70 23.76
N LEU A 14 -21.39 29.34 23.28
CA LEU A 14 -22.64 28.67 22.90
C LEU A 14 -22.43 27.72 21.71
N ASP A 15 -21.64 28.10 20.70
CA ASP A 15 -21.30 27.22 19.58
C ASP A 15 -20.63 25.93 20.04
N PHE A 16 -19.72 25.99 21.01
CA PHE A 16 -19.10 24.80 21.61
C PHE A 16 -20.09 23.99 22.45
N LEU A 17 -20.84 24.64 23.34
CA LEU A 17 -21.74 23.96 24.28
C LEU A 17 -22.95 23.32 23.60
N LEU A 18 -23.44 23.92 22.52
CA LEU A 18 -24.60 23.44 21.77
C LEU A 18 -24.20 22.49 20.64
N LYS A 19 -22.90 22.25 20.41
CA LYS A 19 -22.45 21.33 19.37
C LYS A 19 -22.89 19.91 19.72
N PRO A 20 -23.74 19.25 18.90
CA PRO A 20 -24.16 17.89 19.19
C PRO A 20 -22.97 16.93 19.10
N LEU A 21 -22.72 16.14 20.15
CA LEU A 21 -21.75 15.05 20.12
C LEU A 21 -22.42 13.78 19.62
N LYS A 22 -22.11 13.39 18.39
CA LYS A 22 -22.58 12.13 17.81
C LYS A 22 -21.68 10.98 18.25
N ILE A 23 -22.19 10.10 19.12
CA ILE A 23 -21.53 8.85 19.52
C ILE A 23 -22.08 7.72 18.66
N THR A 24 -21.21 6.99 17.95
CA THR A 24 -21.58 5.79 17.20
C THR A 24 -20.88 4.59 17.81
N THR A 25 -21.65 3.64 18.36
CA THR A 25 -21.11 2.41 18.94
C THR A 25 -21.11 1.29 17.92
N LEU A 26 -19.96 0.66 17.73
CA LEU A 26 -19.79 -0.54 16.92
C LEU A 26 -19.57 -1.73 17.85
N SER A 27 -20.36 -2.78 17.69
CA SER A 27 -20.06 -4.06 18.34
C SER A 27 -18.82 -4.69 17.67
N ASP A 28 -18.01 -5.34 18.49
CA ASP A 28 -16.91 -6.22 18.09
C ASP A 28 -17.35 -7.46 17.27
N LYS A 29 -18.65 -7.79 17.29
CA LYS A 29 -19.27 -8.82 16.45
C LYS A 29 -19.47 -8.39 15.00
N SER A 30 -19.32 -7.11 14.68
CA SER A 30 -19.45 -6.62 13.31
C SER A 30 -18.28 -7.09 12.46
N ASP A 31 -18.58 -7.48 11.22
CA ASP A 31 -17.55 -7.86 10.25
C ASP A 31 -16.51 -6.73 10.07
N LEU A 32 -15.25 -7.10 9.88
CA LEU A 32 -14.15 -6.15 9.74
C LEU A 32 -14.34 -5.23 8.52
N GLU A 33 -14.95 -5.72 7.45
CA GLU A 33 -15.28 -4.92 6.26
C GLU A 33 -16.34 -3.86 6.60
N VAL A 34 -17.39 -4.23 7.35
CA VAL A 34 -18.41 -3.28 7.83
C VAL A 34 -17.80 -2.21 8.75
N ARG A 35 -16.83 -2.59 9.58
CA ARG A 35 -16.10 -1.65 10.43
C ARG A 35 -15.28 -0.69 9.58
N PHE A 36 -14.55 -1.19 8.58
CA PHE A 36 -13.77 -0.38 7.65
C PHE A 36 -14.66 0.67 6.94
N ASP A 37 -15.76 0.23 6.34
CA ASP A 37 -16.71 1.11 5.65
C ASP A 37 -17.30 2.19 6.57
N LEU A 38 -17.57 1.84 7.83
CA LEU A 38 -18.09 2.81 8.79
C LEU A 38 -17.01 3.83 9.18
N PHE A 39 -15.76 3.40 9.36
CA PHE A 39 -14.65 4.33 9.59
C PHE A 39 -14.47 5.27 8.39
N GLU A 40 -14.51 4.76 7.16
CA GLU A 40 -14.41 5.59 5.94
C GLU A 40 -15.51 6.66 5.90
N ARG A 41 -16.76 6.30 6.24
CA ARG A 41 -17.88 7.26 6.32
C ARG A 41 -17.73 8.30 7.43
N LEU A 42 -17.23 7.89 8.59
CA LEU A 42 -17.00 8.79 9.73
C LEU A 42 -15.81 9.72 9.50
N ASN A 43 -14.86 9.32 8.64
CA ASN A 43 -13.63 10.03 8.32
C ASN A 43 -13.85 11.21 7.33
N THR A 44 -14.89 12.01 7.55
CA THR A 44 -15.33 13.07 6.62
C THR A 44 -15.35 14.49 7.23
N GLY A 45 -15.21 14.62 8.55
CA GLY A 45 -15.33 15.91 9.26
C GLY A 45 -14.03 16.50 9.84
N GLY A 46 -12.88 15.83 9.64
CA GLY A 46 -11.58 16.20 10.24
C GLY A 46 -10.40 15.86 9.33
N ILE A 47 -9.22 15.59 9.90
CA ILE A 47 -8.08 15.05 9.13
C ILE A 47 -8.49 13.68 8.59
N ILE A 48 -8.57 13.57 7.27
CA ILE A 48 -8.97 12.35 6.58
C ILE A 48 -7.81 11.36 6.70
N LEU A 49 -8.01 10.31 7.48
CA LEU A 49 -7.13 9.15 7.52
C LEU A 49 -7.03 8.49 6.14
N SER A 50 -5.85 8.03 5.78
CA SER A 50 -5.66 7.19 4.59
C SER A 50 -6.37 5.85 4.75
N ASN A 51 -6.65 5.18 3.64
CA ASN A 51 -7.21 3.83 3.68
C ASN A 51 -6.31 2.87 4.49
N GLN A 52 -4.99 3.03 4.41
CA GLN A 52 -4.07 2.18 5.16
C GLN A 52 -4.04 2.49 6.66
N GLU A 53 -4.25 3.74 7.07
CA GLU A 53 -4.42 4.11 8.48
C GLU A 53 -5.71 3.51 9.06
N ILE A 54 -6.80 3.54 8.28
CA ILE A 54 -8.05 2.85 8.66
C ILE A 54 -7.80 1.34 8.76
N ARG A 55 -7.11 0.72 7.79
CA ARG A 55 -6.77 -0.72 7.85
C ARG A 55 -5.94 -1.04 9.09
N SER A 56 -4.96 -0.20 9.44
CA SER A 56 -4.14 -0.38 10.64
C SER A 56 -4.97 -0.35 11.93
N CYS A 57 -6.05 0.44 11.95
CA CYS A 57 -6.97 0.51 13.08
C CYS A 57 -7.94 -0.66 13.14
N VAL A 58 -8.43 -1.15 11.99
CA VAL A 58 -9.44 -2.21 11.89
C VAL A 58 -8.81 -3.60 12.01
N TYR A 59 -7.72 -3.86 11.29
CA TYR A 59 -7.04 -5.15 11.18
C TYR A 59 -5.81 -5.22 12.10
N ARG A 60 -5.99 -4.91 13.38
CA ARG A 60 -4.91 -4.96 14.38
C ARG A 60 -4.42 -6.40 14.57
N GLY A 61 -3.12 -6.56 14.80
CA GLY A 61 -2.53 -7.85 15.14
C GLY A 61 -1.19 -8.09 14.45
N LYS A 62 -0.74 -9.35 14.49
CA LYS A 62 0.58 -9.77 14.02
C LYS A 62 0.85 -9.40 12.57
N PHE A 63 -0.12 -9.60 11.67
CA PHE A 63 0.06 -9.28 10.25
C PHE A 63 0.27 -7.78 10.01
N ASN A 64 -0.52 -6.90 10.64
CA ASN A 64 -0.31 -5.46 10.53
C ASN A 64 1.04 -5.02 11.13
N GLY A 65 1.45 -5.60 12.26
CA GLY A 65 2.77 -5.36 12.85
C GLY A 65 3.91 -5.78 11.92
N PHE A 66 3.74 -6.90 11.20
CA PHE A 66 4.70 -7.39 10.20
C PHE A 66 4.80 -6.47 8.97
N LEU A 67 3.68 -5.92 8.48
CA LEU A 67 3.73 -4.93 7.40
C LEU A 67 4.52 -3.67 7.83
N LYS A 68 4.30 -3.21 9.05
CA LYS A 68 5.03 -2.08 9.64
C LYS A 68 6.52 -2.35 9.79
N SER A 69 6.92 -3.56 10.21
CA SER A 69 8.34 -3.89 10.33
C SER A 69 9.03 -3.92 8.97
N LEU A 70 8.39 -4.52 7.96
CA LEU A 70 8.95 -4.56 6.60
C LEU A 70 8.96 -3.20 5.91
N ALA A 71 8.02 -2.31 6.26
CA ALA A 71 8.04 -0.93 5.79
C ALA A 71 9.33 -0.20 6.22
N LEU A 72 9.97 -0.61 7.31
CA LEU A 72 11.21 -0.02 7.80
C LEU A 72 12.48 -0.62 7.18
N ASP A 73 12.38 -1.66 6.35
CA ASP A 73 13.52 -2.29 5.70
C ASP A 73 14.29 -1.31 4.80
N ASP A 74 15.61 -1.23 4.97
CA ASP A 74 16.43 -0.23 4.29
C ASP A 74 16.48 -0.43 2.77
N TYR A 75 16.50 -1.68 2.29
CA TYR A 75 16.45 -1.95 0.86
C TYR A 75 15.10 -1.53 0.27
N PHE A 76 14.01 -1.83 0.97
CA PHE A 76 12.68 -1.37 0.60
C PHE A 76 12.58 0.16 0.56
N LYS A 77 13.12 0.85 1.58
CA LYS A 77 13.18 2.32 1.61
C LYS A 77 14.02 2.92 0.49
N ASN A 78 15.09 2.24 0.10
CA ASN A 78 15.92 2.65 -1.02
C ASN A 78 15.21 2.48 -2.37
N VAL A 79 14.40 1.42 -2.52
CA VAL A 79 13.70 1.10 -3.77
C VAL A 79 12.40 1.90 -3.94
N VAL A 80 11.66 2.15 -2.85
CA VAL A 80 10.38 2.87 -2.87
C VAL A 80 10.56 4.30 -2.38
N LYS A 81 10.31 5.24 -3.29
CA LYS A 81 10.45 6.69 -3.04
C LYS A 81 9.09 7.32 -2.79
N LEU A 82 8.94 8.00 -1.66
CA LEU A 82 7.70 8.63 -1.22
C LEU A 82 7.95 10.12 -0.90
N THR A 83 6.91 10.93 -1.01
CA THR A 83 6.89 12.31 -0.49
C THR A 83 6.81 12.32 1.03
N SER A 84 7.14 13.45 1.66
CA SER A 84 6.99 13.62 3.12
C SER A 84 5.58 13.35 3.62
N THR A 85 4.56 13.63 2.80
CA THR A 85 3.16 13.36 3.16
C THR A 85 2.85 11.86 3.12
N GLU A 86 3.29 11.16 2.06
CA GLU A 86 3.12 9.71 1.93
C GLU A 86 3.92 8.92 2.99
N GLU A 87 5.02 9.47 3.49
CA GLU A 87 5.75 8.88 4.63
C GLU A 87 4.96 8.95 5.94
N ALA A 88 4.05 9.92 6.08
CA ALA A 88 3.33 10.20 7.31
C ALA A 88 1.94 9.55 7.38
N ASP A 89 1.38 9.10 6.26
CA ASP A 89 -0.02 8.63 6.15
C ASP A 89 -0.14 7.10 5.97
N GLY A 90 0.92 6.35 6.23
CA GLY A 90 0.94 4.90 6.10
C GLY A 90 1.05 4.37 4.66
N THR A 91 1.35 5.23 3.67
CA THR A 91 1.53 4.80 2.27
C THR A 91 2.60 3.72 2.16
N ARG A 92 3.68 3.81 2.94
CA ARG A 92 4.78 2.84 2.91
C ARG A 92 4.32 1.43 3.31
N GLU A 93 3.53 1.32 4.37
CA GLU A 93 2.87 0.07 4.79
C GLU A 93 1.88 -0.42 3.74
N GLU A 94 1.19 0.48 3.04
CA GLU A 94 0.30 0.09 1.94
C GLU A 94 1.10 -0.54 0.79
N TYR A 95 2.31 -0.06 0.50
CA TYR A 95 3.16 -0.66 -0.54
C TYR A 95 3.61 -2.07 -0.14
N VAL A 96 3.96 -2.30 1.13
CA VAL A 96 4.21 -3.66 1.63
C VAL A 96 2.96 -4.54 1.50
N LEU A 97 1.79 -4.01 1.84
CA LEU A 97 0.52 -4.73 1.68
C LEU A 97 0.21 -5.06 0.21
N ARG A 98 0.40 -4.09 -0.69
CA ARG A 98 0.24 -4.26 -2.14
C ARG A 98 1.18 -5.35 -2.65
N PHE A 99 2.44 -5.35 -2.22
CA PHE A 99 3.41 -6.38 -2.59
C PHE A 99 2.85 -7.78 -2.35
N PHE A 100 2.45 -8.09 -1.12
CA PHE A 100 1.94 -9.43 -0.80
C PHE A 100 0.58 -9.73 -1.42
N ALA A 101 -0.35 -8.77 -1.43
CA ALA A 101 -1.68 -8.96 -2.00
C ALA A 101 -1.62 -9.29 -3.49
N PHE A 102 -0.83 -8.54 -4.26
CA PHE A 102 -0.65 -8.81 -5.68
C PHE A 102 0.23 -10.05 -5.91
N LEU A 103 1.32 -10.25 -5.18
CA LEU A 103 2.16 -11.44 -5.33
C LEU A 103 1.39 -12.75 -5.10
N ASN A 104 0.42 -12.76 -4.19
CA ASN A 104 -0.31 -13.96 -3.83
C ASN A 104 -1.64 -14.09 -4.56
N ASN A 105 -2.14 -13.03 -5.20
CA ASN A 105 -3.49 -13.04 -5.75
C ASN A 105 -3.77 -12.08 -6.94
N TYR A 106 -2.76 -11.55 -7.64
CA TYR A 106 -2.96 -10.60 -8.74
C TYR A 106 -3.86 -11.13 -9.87
N GLN A 107 -3.85 -12.44 -10.12
CA GLN A 107 -4.69 -13.08 -11.15
C GLN A 107 -6.18 -13.03 -10.82
N ASN A 108 -6.54 -12.83 -9.56
CA ASN A 108 -7.92 -12.68 -9.08
C ASN A 108 -8.27 -11.22 -8.76
N PHE A 109 -7.38 -10.28 -9.09
CA PHE A 109 -7.71 -8.86 -9.02
C PHE A 109 -8.86 -8.53 -9.98
N ASP A 110 -9.82 -7.73 -9.50
CA ASP A 110 -10.96 -7.29 -10.28
C ASP A 110 -10.78 -5.83 -10.76
N HIS A 111 -11.17 -4.88 -9.91
CA HIS A 111 -11.18 -3.46 -10.14
C HIS A 111 -10.86 -2.64 -8.88
N SER A 112 -11.34 -3.05 -7.70
CA SER A 112 -11.20 -2.23 -6.49
C SER A 112 -9.92 -2.57 -5.74
N VAL A 113 -8.94 -1.66 -5.79
CA VAL A 113 -7.72 -1.81 -4.98
C VAL A 113 -8.05 -1.82 -3.49
N VAL A 114 -8.94 -0.94 -3.03
CA VAL A 114 -9.33 -0.88 -1.61
C VAL A 114 -9.92 -2.21 -1.15
N GLY A 115 -10.91 -2.72 -1.89
CA GLY A 115 -11.55 -4.00 -1.58
C GLY A 115 -10.57 -5.17 -1.67
N PHE A 116 -9.68 -5.18 -2.66
CA PHE A 116 -8.66 -6.20 -2.82
C PHE A 116 -7.69 -6.25 -1.63
N LEU A 117 -7.20 -5.10 -1.18
CA LEU A 117 -6.31 -5.02 -0.02
C LEU A 117 -7.03 -5.34 1.30
N ASN A 118 -8.31 -4.92 1.46
CA ASN A 118 -9.12 -5.27 2.64
C ASN A 118 -9.34 -6.78 2.74
N LYS A 119 -9.74 -7.42 1.65
CA LYS A 119 -9.89 -8.89 1.58
C LYS A 119 -8.59 -9.60 1.90
N TYR A 120 -7.46 -9.10 1.40
CA TYR A 120 -6.16 -9.68 1.71
C TYR A 120 -5.77 -9.52 3.18
N MET A 121 -5.97 -8.33 3.79
CA MET A 121 -5.76 -8.11 5.23
C MET A 121 -6.59 -9.09 6.08
N ALA A 122 -7.87 -9.27 5.75
CA ALA A 122 -8.77 -10.17 6.47
C ALA A 122 -8.30 -11.64 6.39
N ALA A 123 -7.81 -12.08 5.22
CA ALA A 123 -7.30 -13.42 5.01
C ALA A 123 -5.95 -13.64 5.72
N ALA A 124 -4.99 -12.74 5.51
CA ALA A 124 -3.63 -12.84 6.04
C ALA A 124 -3.58 -12.73 7.58
N THR A 125 -4.54 -12.01 8.19
CA THR A 125 -4.68 -11.98 9.65
C THR A 125 -5.03 -13.35 10.24
N LYS A 126 -5.70 -14.22 9.48
CA LYS A 126 -6.05 -15.58 9.91
C LYS A 126 -4.91 -16.57 9.64
N ARG A 127 -4.28 -16.46 8.47
CA ARG A 127 -3.19 -17.36 8.05
C ARG A 127 -2.24 -16.62 7.10
N PHE A 128 -0.97 -16.58 7.48
CA PHE A 128 0.10 -16.02 6.66
C PHE A 128 1.41 -16.76 6.97
N ASP A 129 2.19 -17.08 5.93
CA ASP A 129 3.50 -17.72 6.07
C ASP A 129 4.58 -16.65 6.24
N TYR A 130 4.79 -16.21 7.49
CA TYR A 130 5.70 -15.13 7.80
C TYR A 130 7.14 -15.42 7.37
N GLU A 131 7.62 -16.65 7.57
CA GLU A 131 9.02 -17.00 7.31
C GLU A 131 9.32 -17.00 5.81
N GLN A 132 8.48 -17.66 5.01
CA GLN A 132 8.71 -17.76 3.57
C GLN A 132 8.50 -16.41 2.87
N GLU A 133 7.45 -15.67 3.25
CA GLU A 133 7.12 -14.40 2.62
C GLU A 133 8.11 -13.29 3.00
N GLU A 134 8.66 -13.29 4.22
CA GLU A 134 9.74 -12.39 4.61
C GLU A 134 11.02 -12.66 3.81
N LYS A 135 11.40 -13.92 3.63
CA LYS A 135 12.57 -14.30 2.80
C LYS A 135 12.41 -13.81 1.36
N ILE A 136 11.22 -13.98 0.77
CA ILE A 136 10.93 -13.51 -0.60
C ILE A 136 11.00 -11.98 -0.65
N PHE A 137 10.39 -11.29 0.30
CA PHE A 137 10.42 -9.82 0.38
C PHE A 137 11.85 -9.30 0.46
N GLN A 138 12.64 -9.78 1.43
CA GLN A 138 14.02 -9.35 1.65
C GLN A 138 14.91 -9.63 0.45
N LYS A 139 14.82 -10.84 -0.15
CA LYS A 139 15.62 -11.17 -1.35
C LYS A 139 15.23 -10.30 -2.54
N THR A 140 13.92 -10.04 -2.71
CA THR A 140 13.42 -9.18 -3.80
C THR A 140 13.96 -7.77 -3.68
N PHE A 141 13.78 -7.11 -2.53
CA PHE A 141 14.19 -5.71 -2.39
C PHE A 141 15.71 -5.54 -2.31
N ARG A 142 16.45 -6.54 -1.81
CA ARG A 142 17.92 -6.57 -1.89
C ARG A 142 18.42 -6.59 -3.35
N GLN A 143 17.78 -7.33 -4.25
CA GLN A 143 18.21 -7.32 -5.66
C GLN A 143 17.70 -6.07 -6.39
N LEU A 144 16.48 -5.60 -6.09
CA LEU A 144 15.96 -4.36 -6.65
C LEU A 144 16.70 -3.11 -6.18
N SER A 145 17.43 -3.15 -5.05
CA SER A 145 18.25 -2.02 -4.62
C SER A 145 19.43 -1.74 -5.54
N ALA A 146 19.72 -2.63 -6.51
CA ALA A 146 20.65 -2.35 -7.59
C ALA A 146 20.12 -1.28 -8.57
N LEU A 147 18.82 -0.97 -8.54
CA LEU A 147 18.24 0.13 -9.33
C LEU A 147 18.67 1.49 -8.75
N PRO A 148 19.48 2.29 -9.46
CA PRO A 148 20.06 3.54 -8.94
C PRO A 148 19.02 4.53 -8.39
N HIS A 149 17.87 4.61 -9.04
CA HIS A 149 16.80 5.53 -8.69
C HIS A 149 15.56 4.84 -8.08
N GLY A 150 15.70 3.57 -7.67
CA GLY A 150 14.58 2.76 -7.24
C GLY A 150 13.53 2.54 -8.33
N ILE A 151 12.29 2.24 -7.94
CA ILE A 151 11.18 2.03 -8.89
C ILE A 151 10.61 3.39 -9.27
N THR A 152 11.34 4.14 -10.11
CA THR A 152 10.92 5.44 -10.61
C THR A 152 11.12 5.54 -12.12
N ARG A 153 10.63 6.61 -12.73
CA ARG A 153 10.81 6.88 -14.19
C ARG A 153 11.45 8.24 -14.41
N LYS A 154 10.72 9.29 -14.04
CA LYS A 154 11.12 10.70 -14.15
C LYS A 154 10.79 11.53 -12.90
N ARG A 155 9.99 10.96 -12.00
CA ARG A 155 9.55 11.60 -10.76
C ARG A 155 10.42 11.09 -9.62
N ASN A 156 10.58 11.92 -8.59
CA ASN A 156 11.26 11.53 -7.34
C ASN A 156 10.37 10.64 -6.44
N THR A 157 9.26 10.12 -6.97
CA THR A 157 8.32 9.25 -6.27
C THR A 157 8.01 8.01 -7.09
N THR A 158 7.76 6.91 -6.39
CA THR A 158 7.38 5.62 -6.97
C THR A 158 5.87 5.60 -7.20
N PRO A 159 5.36 5.48 -8.43
CA PRO A 159 3.93 5.32 -8.66
C PRO A 159 3.46 3.91 -8.28
N ALA A 160 2.32 3.78 -7.57
CA ALA A 160 1.82 2.49 -7.08
C ALA A 160 1.66 1.43 -8.17
N ASN A 161 1.10 1.80 -9.33
CA ASN A 161 0.95 0.86 -10.45
C ASN A 161 2.29 0.38 -11.00
N LEU A 162 3.33 1.23 -10.98
CA LEU A 162 4.67 0.83 -11.41
C LEU A 162 5.32 -0.09 -10.39
N PHE A 163 5.18 0.25 -9.10
CA PHE A 163 5.59 -0.59 -7.99
C PHE A 163 5.00 -1.99 -8.09
N GLU A 164 3.69 -2.10 -8.27
CA GLU A 164 3.01 -3.40 -8.40
C GLU A 164 3.58 -4.22 -9.55
N GLY A 165 3.83 -3.62 -10.72
CA GLY A 165 4.43 -4.34 -11.84
C GLY A 165 5.85 -4.81 -11.51
N VAL A 166 6.73 -3.88 -11.12
CA VAL A 166 8.17 -4.15 -10.94
C VAL A 166 8.43 -5.04 -9.72
N ALA A 167 7.92 -4.68 -8.55
CA ALA A 167 8.20 -5.41 -7.32
C ALA A 167 7.59 -6.82 -7.34
N VAL A 168 6.36 -6.98 -7.83
CA VAL A 168 5.71 -8.30 -7.88
C VAL A 168 6.30 -9.15 -9.00
N GLY A 169 6.58 -8.57 -10.17
CA GLY A 169 7.26 -9.27 -11.26
C GLY A 169 8.62 -9.82 -10.82
N ALA A 170 9.40 -9.02 -10.09
CA ALA A 170 10.66 -9.45 -9.48
C ALA A 170 10.45 -10.59 -8.46
N ALA A 171 9.52 -10.41 -7.53
CA ALA A 171 9.25 -11.43 -6.52
C ALA A 171 8.80 -12.77 -7.11
N LEU A 172 8.08 -12.77 -8.25
CA LEU A 172 7.74 -14.00 -8.96
C LEU A 172 8.98 -14.71 -9.51
N VAL A 173 9.97 -13.98 -10.04
CA VAL A 173 11.25 -14.57 -10.47
C VAL A 173 12.01 -15.15 -9.29
N ILE A 174 12.05 -14.43 -8.16
CA ILE A 174 12.67 -14.91 -6.92
C ILE A 174 11.97 -16.16 -6.37
N ARG A 175 10.64 -16.20 -6.41
CA ARG A 175 9.82 -17.34 -5.98
C ARG A 175 10.04 -18.57 -6.88
N ASP A 176 10.34 -18.36 -8.16
CA ASP A 176 10.75 -19.40 -9.11
C ASP A 176 12.22 -19.86 -8.89
N GLY A 177 12.90 -19.37 -7.85
CA GLY A 177 14.26 -19.77 -7.48
C GLY A 177 15.37 -19.13 -8.33
N LYS A 178 15.05 -18.11 -9.11
CA LYS A 178 16.00 -17.42 -10.00
C LYS A 178 16.44 -16.08 -9.40
N ASP A 179 17.52 -15.52 -9.95
CA ASP A 179 17.96 -14.16 -9.65
C ASP A 179 17.50 -13.19 -10.75
N LEU A 180 17.38 -11.91 -10.41
CA LEU A 180 16.90 -10.87 -11.30
C LEU A 180 18.01 -10.41 -12.27
N ASP A 181 17.71 -10.36 -13.57
CA ASP A 181 18.49 -9.56 -14.52
C ASP A 181 18.06 -8.09 -14.43
N VAL A 182 18.93 -7.26 -13.84
CA VAL A 182 18.72 -5.82 -13.67
C VAL A 182 19.46 -4.97 -14.71
N THR A 183 20.22 -5.58 -15.62
CA THR A 183 21.18 -4.88 -16.50
C THR A 183 20.55 -3.76 -17.33
N ASN A 184 19.33 -3.99 -17.83
CA ASN A 184 18.59 -3.02 -18.64
C ASN A 184 17.29 -2.56 -17.97
N ALA A 185 17.19 -2.69 -16.65
CA ALA A 185 15.96 -2.41 -15.91
C ALA A 185 15.44 -0.99 -16.11
N GLU A 186 16.31 0.01 -16.01
CA GLU A 186 15.92 1.42 -16.18
C GLU A 186 15.32 1.70 -17.57
N VAL A 187 15.83 1.03 -18.61
CA VAL A 187 15.37 1.19 -20.00
C VAL A 187 13.94 0.68 -20.16
N TRP A 188 13.68 -0.57 -19.74
CA TRP A 188 12.34 -1.14 -19.92
C TRP A 188 11.32 -0.61 -18.89
N ILE A 189 11.76 -0.18 -17.71
CA ILE A 189 10.90 0.52 -16.74
C ILE A 189 10.37 1.83 -17.34
N ALA A 190 11.22 2.54 -18.10
CA ALA A 190 10.87 3.78 -18.78
C ALA A 190 10.12 3.60 -20.12
N SER A 191 10.07 2.37 -20.65
CA SER A 191 9.53 2.04 -21.97
C SER A 191 8.06 2.41 -22.17
N GLU A 192 7.69 2.69 -23.43
CA GLU A 192 6.30 2.90 -23.83
C GLU A 192 5.43 1.65 -23.66
N GLU A 193 6.02 0.46 -23.75
CA GLU A 193 5.28 -0.79 -23.57
C GLU A 193 4.78 -0.94 -22.13
N LEU A 194 5.64 -0.74 -21.13
CA LEU A 194 5.20 -0.76 -19.73
C LEU A 194 4.30 0.41 -19.39
N ARG A 195 4.47 1.57 -20.05
CA ARG A 195 3.56 2.71 -19.87
C ARG A 195 2.11 2.33 -20.18
N ARG A 196 1.86 1.60 -21.27
CA ARG A 196 0.50 1.15 -21.67
C ARG A 196 -0.24 0.39 -20.56
N TYR A 197 0.46 -0.34 -19.70
CA TYR A 197 -0.14 -1.08 -18.58
C TYR A 197 -0.18 -0.31 -17.25
N THR A 198 0.46 0.86 -17.20
CA THR A 198 0.60 1.70 -16.00
C THR A 198 -0.05 3.08 -16.15
N THR A 199 -0.67 3.36 -17.31
CA THR A 199 -1.43 4.59 -17.61
C THR A 199 -2.77 4.24 -18.23
N GLY A 200 -3.87 4.85 -17.75
CA GLY A 200 -5.23 4.61 -18.27
C GLY A 200 -5.80 3.24 -17.89
N ALA A 201 -7.02 3.20 -17.34
CA ALA A 201 -7.70 1.98 -16.90
C ALA A 201 -6.78 0.99 -16.12
N THR A 202 -5.89 1.54 -15.28
CA THR A 202 -4.78 0.80 -14.66
C THR A 202 -5.26 -0.27 -13.69
N ASN A 203 -6.48 -0.09 -13.17
CA ASN A 203 -7.15 -1.04 -12.29
C ASN A 203 -8.07 -1.99 -13.07
N SER A 204 -7.83 -2.22 -14.35
CA SER A 204 -8.44 -3.38 -15.02
C SER A 204 -7.61 -4.62 -14.72
N LYS A 205 -8.26 -5.75 -14.45
CA LYS A 205 -7.60 -7.07 -14.34
C LYS A 205 -6.56 -7.30 -15.43
N LYS A 206 -6.91 -6.98 -16.68
CA LYS A 206 -6.00 -7.07 -17.83
C LYS A 206 -4.71 -6.27 -17.59
N ASN A 207 -4.80 -4.99 -17.25
CA ASN A 207 -3.61 -4.15 -17.06
C ASN A 207 -2.77 -4.57 -15.85
N VAL A 208 -3.39 -5.06 -14.77
CA VAL A 208 -2.68 -5.59 -13.60
C VAL A 208 -1.86 -6.81 -13.96
N VAL A 209 -2.49 -7.80 -14.60
CA VAL A 209 -1.80 -9.01 -15.04
C VAL A 209 -0.71 -8.65 -16.06
N SER A 210 -1.03 -7.84 -17.07
CA SER A 210 -0.06 -7.46 -18.10
C SER A 210 1.17 -6.75 -17.55
N ARG A 211 1.04 -5.80 -16.59
CA ARG A 211 2.22 -5.11 -16.04
C ARG A 211 3.13 -6.05 -15.24
N ILE A 212 2.55 -6.96 -14.46
CA ILE A 212 3.30 -7.91 -13.63
C ILE A 212 4.03 -8.92 -14.50
N GLU A 213 3.33 -9.52 -15.47
CA GLU A 213 3.92 -10.50 -16.39
C GLU A 213 4.98 -9.89 -17.31
N TYR A 214 4.77 -8.65 -17.76
CA TYR A 214 5.77 -7.92 -18.52
C TYR A 214 7.07 -7.74 -17.72
N CYS A 215 6.97 -7.24 -16.48
CA CYS A 215 8.15 -7.06 -15.62
C CYS A 215 8.82 -8.40 -15.28
N LYS A 216 8.04 -9.46 -14.99
CA LYS A 216 8.57 -10.81 -14.76
C LYS A 216 9.44 -11.29 -15.92
N LYS A 217 8.95 -11.16 -17.17
CA LYS A 217 9.69 -11.54 -18.37
C LYS A 217 10.98 -10.74 -18.53
N LYS A 218 10.92 -9.43 -18.28
CA LYS A 218 12.09 -8.57 -18.39
C LYS A 218 13.18 -8.92 -17.38
N PHE A 219 12.81 -9.28 -16.15
CA PHE A 219 13.76 -9.78 -15.14
C PHE A 219 14.35 -11.17 -15.47
N LEU A 220 13.74 -11.90 -16.41
CA LEU A 220 14.29 -13.16 -16.94
C LEU A 220 15.14 -12.95 -18.21
N GLY A 221 15.40 -11.70 -18.62
CA GLY A 221 16.16 -11.38 -19.83
C GLY A 221 15.38 -11.57 -21.14
N GLN A 222 14.04 -11.60 -21.09
CA GLN A 222 13.14 -11.82 -22.24
C GLN A 222 12.50 -10.51 -22.75
#